data_AF-A0A812REA8-F1
#
_entry.id   AF-A0A812REA8-F1
#
_cell.length_a   1.000
_cell.length_b   1.000
_cell.length_c   1.000
_cell.angle_alpha   90.00
_cell.angle_beta   90.00
_cell.angle_gamma   90.00
#
_symmetry.space_group_name_H-M   'P 1'
#
loop_
_entity.id
_entity.type
_entity.pdbx_description
1 polymer ?
#
loop_
_entity_poly.entity_id
_entity_poly.type
_entity_poly.pdbx_seq_one_letter_code
_entity_poly.pdbx_strand_id
1 'polypeptide(L)'
;MIKGSRNATIVPHGKHLHIEPTAITFDDIEANMKYIQTLVVRNLSTYAKRIRCEVPKSAEFRVVTENEIGIAPGLSVSIDVEFLTRKPYDYVDKLVITAEDFRYEVELCAKAPCAAITFDTVVDFGAIVTRRIHQREVILRNEGSRAATFDFISPSRALKPNPPSGKIGPAGSSEDVKRVKLELTQ
;
A
#
# COMPACT_ATOMS: atom_id res chain seq x y z
N MET A 1 13.01 -23.32 -22.11
CA MET A 1 13.11 -21.88 -22.46
C MET A 1 11.85 -21.24 -21.91
N ILE A 2 11.89 -20.39 -20.89
CA ILE A 2 12.16 -18.93 -21.00
C ILE A 2 12.98 -18.46 -19.78
N LYS A 3 14.00 -17.65 -20.07
CA LYS A 3 14.90 -16.99 -19.12
C LYS A 3 14.14 -15.89 -18.38
N GLY A 4 14.17 -15.92 -17.05
CA GLY A 4 13.84 -14.78 -16.19
C GLY A 4 15.10 -14.24 -15.53
N SER A 5 15.95 -13.53 -16.28
CA SER A 5 17.01 -12.72 -15.69
C SER A 5 16.36 -11.52 -15.02
N ARG A 6 16.14 -11.61 -13.71
CA ARG A 6 15.84 -10.43 -12.88
C ARG A 6 17.19 -9.82 -12.49
N ASN A 7 17.71 -8.93 -13.34
CA ASN A 7 18.69 -7.96 -12.90
C ASN A 7 17.96 -6.96 -12.00
N ALA A 8 17.74 -7.36 -10.74
CA ALA A 8 17.38 -6.41 -9.69
C ALA A 8 18.56 -5.46 -9.56
N THR A 9 18.37 -4.22 -10.02
CA THR A 9 19.34 -3.15 -9.80
C THR A 9 19.31 -2.87 -8.31
N ILE A 10 20.29 -3.43 -7.59
CA ILE A 10 20.51 -3.23 -6.16
C ILE A 10 20.80 -1.74 -5.98
N VAL A 11 19.81 -0.95 -5.58
CA VAL A 11 19.99 0.48 -5.29
C VAL A 11 20.52 0.57 -3.86
N PRO A 12 21.79 0.93 -3.64
CA PRO A 12 22.34 0.93 -2.30
C PRO A 12 21.63 2.00 -1.46
N HIS A 13 20.93 1.59 -0.40
CA HIS A 13 20.34 2.52 0.59
C HIS A 13 21.41 3.15 1.51
N GLY A 14 22.68 2.83 1.26
CA GLY A 14 23.89 3.45 1.79
C GLY A 14 25.12 2.93 1.02
N LYS A 15 26.35 3.36 1.37
CA LYS A 15 27.56 2.91 0.65
C LYS A 15 27.85 1.40 0.74
N HIS A 16 27.29 0.70 1.73
CA HIS A 16 27.82 -0.60 2.18
C HIS A 16 26.77 -1.65 2.55
N LEU A 17 25.52 -1.26 2.77
CA LEU A 17 24.42 -2.19 3.11
C LEU A 17 23.25 -1.95 2.16
N HIS A 18 22.66 -3.04 1.70
CA HIS A 18 21.44 -3.04 0.90
C HIS A 18 20.32 -3.73 1.69
N ILE A 19 19.13 -3.13 1.69
CA ILE A 19 17.97 -3.62 2.41
C ILE A 19 16.83 -3.79 1.41
N GLU A 20 16.20 -4.96 1.41
CA GLU A 20 15.07 -5.27 0.53
C GLU A 20 14.04 -6.14 1.26
N PRO A 21 12.75 -5.74 1.33
CA PRO A 21 12.19 -4.49 0.82
C PRO A 21 12.52 -3.28 1.72
N THR A 22 12.38 -2.07 1.17
CA THR A 22 12.61 -0.79 1.88
C THR A 22 11.48 -0.38 2.81
N ALA A 23 10.30 -0.96 2.61
CA ALA A 23 9.11 -0.80 3.41
C ALA A 23 8.36 -2.13 3.43
N ILE A 24 7.75 -2.44 4.58
CA ILE A 24 6.94 -3.63 4.79
C ILE A 24 5.51 -3.17 4.96
N THR A 25 4.60 -3.69 4.14
CA THR A 25 3.16 -3.46 4.26
C THR A 25 2.42 -4.77 4.43
N PHE A 26 1.56 -4.82 5.45
CA PHE A 26 0.56 -5.85 5.66
C PHE A 26 -0.80 -5.27 5.29
N ASP A 27 -1.32 -5.61 4.11
CA ASP A 27 -2.66 -5.20 3.72
C ASP A 27 -3.71 -6.20 4.26
N ASP A 28 -4.94 -5.74 4.43
CA ASP A 28 -6.09 -6.54 4.84
C ASP A 28 -5.90 -7.32 6.15
N ILE A 29 -5.42 -6.61 7.18
CA ILE A 29 -5.15 -7.25 8.47
C ILE A 29 -6.44 -7.67 9.21
N GLU A 30 -6.39 -8.88 9.77
CA GLU A 30 -7.46 -9.44 10.58
C GLU A 30 -7.06 -9.55 12.06
N ALA A 31 -8.05 -9.45 12.94
CA ALA A 31 -7.82 -9.57 14.37
C ALA A 31 -7.41 -11.01 14.73
N ASN A 32 -6.36 -11.12 15.56
CA ASN A 32 -5.79 -12.38 16.04
C ASN A 32 -5.18 -13.26 14.93
N MET A 33 -4.91 -12.71 13.75
CA MET A 33 -4.15 -13.36 12.70
C MET A 33 -2.71 -12.86 12.70
N LYS A 34 -1.76 -13.78 12.60
CA LYS A 34 -0.33 -13.48 12.57
C LYS A 34 0.15 -13.40 11.13
N TYR A 35 0.80 -12.29 10.80
CA TYR A 35 1.44 -12.07 9.50
C TYR A 35 2.95 -12.05 9.68
N ILE A 36 3.69 -12.55 8.68
CA ILE A 36 5.15 -12.56 8.69
C ILE A 36 5.63 -12.07 7.33
N GLN A 37 6.56 -11.10 7.33
CA GLN A 37 7.25 -10.65 6.14
C GLN A 37 8.76 -10.59 6.41
N THR A 38 9.53 -11.11 5.48
CA THR A 38 10.99 -11.19 5.62
C THR A 38 11.64 -10.03 4.87
N LEU A 39 12.54 -9.32 5.54
CA LEU A 39 13.48 -8.39 4.90
C LEU A 39 14.86 -8.99 4.85
N VAL A 40 15.61 -8.65 3.81
CA VAL A 40 16.96 -9.12 3.56
C VAL A 40 17.92 -7.95 3.65
N VAL A 41 18.91 -8.07 4.53
CA VAL A 41 20.03 -7.13 4.63
C VAL A 41 21.27 -7.77 4.04
N ARG A 42 21.82 -7.16 3.00
CA ARG A 42 23.01 -7.63 2.30
C ARG A 42 24.20 -6.71 2.55
N ASN A 43 25.34 -7.32 2.89
CA ASN A 43 26.60 -6.60 3.03
C ASN A 43 27.29 -6.48 1.68
N LEU A 44 27.36 -5.25 1.16
CA LEU A 44 28.03 -4.89 -0.08
C LEU A 44 29.45 -4.34 0.16
N SER A 45 29.89 -4.23 1.40
CA SER A 45 31.26 -3.81 1.72
C SER A 45 32.25 -4.97 1.64
N THR A 46 33.53 -4.61 1.63
CA THR A 46 34.66 -5.54 1.64
C THR A 46 35.00 -6.07 3.03
N TYR A 47 34.34 -5.60 4.09
CA TYR A 47 34.60 -5.99 5.48
C TYR A 47 33.32 -6.51 6.14
N ALA A 48 33.47 -7.33 7.20
CA ALA A 48 32.31 -7.78 7.96
C ALA A 48 31.62 -6.58 8.63
N LYS A 49 30.29 -6.50 8.53
CA LYS A 49 29.48 -5.44 9.15
C LYS A 49 28.61 -6.07 10.24
N ARG A 50 28.54 -5.42 11.40
CA ARG A 50 27.60 -5.78 12.46
C ARG A 50 26.39 -4.86 12.39
N ILE A 51 25.21 -5.46 12.28
CA ILE A 51 23.95 -4.73 12.28
C ILE A 51 23.20 -4.98 13.59
N ARG A 52 22.44 -3.97 14.02
CA ARG A 52 21.53 -4.02 15.15
C ARG A 52 20.15 -3.55 14.72
N CYS A 53 19.15 -4.33 15.07
CA CYS A 53 17.75 -4.01 14.84
C CYS A 53 17.15 -3.45 16.12
N GLU A 54 16.63 -2.23 16.07
CA GLU A 54 15.87 -1.66 17.18
C GLU A 54 14.44 -2.20 17.16
N VAL A 55 13.90 -2.52 18.34
CA VAL A 55 12.52 -2.99 18.46
C VAL A 55 11.57 -1.84 18.08
N PRO A 56 10.56 -2.10 17.24
CA PRO A 56 9.51 -1.12 16.93
C PRO A 56 8.82 -0.60 18.20
N LYS A 57 8.22 0.58 18.13
CA LYS A 57 7.54 1.21 19.27
C LYS A 57 6.19 0.57 19.58
N SER A 58 5.51 0.08 18.55
CA SER A 58 4.22 -0.58 18.63
C SER A 58 4.39 -2.03 19.07
N ALA A 59 3.54 -2.48 19.99
CA ALA A 59 3.59 -3.86 20.52
C ALA A 59 3.10 -4.90 19.50
N GLU A 60 2.39 -4.45 18.46
CA GLU A 60 1.83 -5.26 17.40
C GLU A 60 2.88 -5.73 16.39
N PHE A 61 3.98 -4.97 16.23
CA PHE A 61 5.11 -5.34 15.38
C PHE A 61 6.20 -6.01 16.21
N ARG A 62 6.63 -7.20 15.80
CA ARG A 62 7.70 -7.94 16.44
C ARG A 62 8.76 -8.32 15.44
N VAL A 63 10.01 -8.01 15.75
CA VAL A 63 11.15 -8.44 14.94
C VAL A 63 11.70 -9.73 15.54
N VAL A 64 11.77 -10.79 14.73
CA VAL A 64 12.35 -12.08 15.11
C VAL A 64 13.76 -12.12 14.58
N THR A 65 14.70 -11.64 15.40
CA THR A 65 16.11 -11.66 15.06
C THR A 65 16.99 -11.53 16.31
N GLU A 66 18.28 -11.82 16.16
CA GLU A 66 19.25 -11.60 17.22
C GLU A 66 19.53 -10.10 17.40
N ASN A 67 19.85 -9.66 18.62
CA ASN A 67 20.10 -8.24 18.91
C ASN A 67 21.25 -7.65 18.07
N GLU A 68 22.27 -8.45 17.76
CA GLU A 68 23.41 -8.05 16.95
C GLU A 68 23.74 -9.18 15.98
N ILE A 69 23.83 -8.86 14.69
CA ILE A 69 24.08 -9.84 13.63
C ILE A 69 25.32 -9.43 12.86
N GLY A 70 26.30 -10.34 12.79
CA GLY A 70 27.46 -10.18 11.91
C GLY A 70 27.17 -10.66 10.49
N ILE A 71 27.37 -9.79 9.50
CA ILE A 71 27.22 -10.13 8.08
C ILE A 71 28.59 -10.05 7.41
N ALA A 72 29.11 -11.19 6.94
CA ALA A 72 30.37 -11.21 6.20
C ALA A 72 30.25 -10.50 4.84
N PRO A 73 31.36 -10.05 4.23
CA PRO A 73 31.36 -9.42 2.91
C PRO A 73 30.62 -10.25 1.85
N GLY A 74 29.71 -9.62 1.10
CA GLY A 74 28.96 -10.27 0.01
C GLY A 74 27.79 -11.16 0.45
N LEU A 75 27.67 -11.46 1.75
CA LEU A 75 26.57 -12.27 2.30
C LEU A 75 25.36 -11.41 2.65
N SER A 76 24.25 -12.08 2.95
CA SER A 76 23.01 -11.49 3.41
C SER A 76 22.44 -12.23 4.62
N VAL A 77 21.66 -11.52 5.42
CA VAL A 77 20.83 -12.09 6.48
C VAL A 77 19.37 -11.75 6.24
N SER A 78 18.49 -12.68 6.60
CA SER A 78 17.04 -12.49 6.61
C SER A 78 16.58 -12.12 8.01
N ILE A 79 15.72 -11.12 8.11
CA ILE A 79 15.09 -10.67 9.35
C ILE A 79 13.58 -10.78 9.15
N ASP A 80 12.92 -11.53 10.02
CA ASP A 80 11.48 -11.68 9.96
C ASP A 80 10.80 -10.62 10.81
N VAL A 81 9.85 -9.91 10.21
CA VAL A 81 8.96 -8.97 10.88
C VAL A 81 7.59 -9.61 10.96
N GLU A 82 7.13 -9.81 12.19
CA GLU A 82 5.82 -10.35 12.51
C GLU A 82 4.88 -9.22 12.87
N PHE A 83 3.63 -9.34 12.45
CA PHE A 83 2.55 -8.45 12.84
C PHE A 83 1.38 -9.24 13.42
N LEU A 84 0.90 -8.84 14.59
CA LEU A 84 -0.26 -9.41 15.26
C LEU A 84 -1.02 -8.32 16.00
N THR A 85 -2.28 -8.11 15.65
CA THR A 85 -3.16 -7.16 16.32
C THR A 85 -4.42 -7.83 16.85
N ARG A 86 -5.00 -7.26 17.91
CA ARG A 86 -6.36 -7.59 18.39
C ARG A 86 -7.44 -6.73 17.76
N LYS A 87 -7.06 -5.61 17.13
CA LYS A 87 -7.99 -4.64 16.54
C LYS A 87 -7.56 -4.34 15.10
N PRO A 88 -8.45 -4.49 14.11
CA PRO A 88 -8.12 -4.19 12.72
C PRO A 88 -8.18 -2.67 12.49
N TYR A 89 -7.16 -1.95 12.98
CA TYR A 89 -6.92 -0.54 12.70
C TYR A 89 -5.70 -0.38 11.81
N ASP A 90 -5.51 0.80 11.25
CA ASP A 90 -4.26 1.10 10.57
C ASP A 90 -3.15 1.31 11.61
N TYR A 91 -2.03 0.63 11.43
CA TYR A 91 -0.83 0.78 12.24
C TYR A 91 0.33 1.22 11.36
N VAL A 92 1.09 2.20 11.85
CA VAL A 92 2.32 2.66 11.22
C VAL A 92 3.40 2.70 12.28
N ASP A 93 4.54 2.12 11.96
CA ASP A 93 5.73 2.15 12.79
C ASP A 93 6.99 2.05 11.90
N LYS A 94 8.15 1.92 12.51
CA LYS A 94 9.41 1.77 11.80
C LYS A 94 10.36 0.82 12.51
N LEU A 95 11.07 0.03 11.71
CA LEU A 95 12.20 -0.77 12.14
C LEU A 95 13.48 -0.02 11.82
N VAL A 96 14.25 0.34 12.85
CA VAL A 96 15.54 1.01 12.66
C VAL A 96 16.66 -0.03 12.63
N ILE A 97 17.37 -0.10 11.51
CA ILE A 97 18.55 -0.93 11.33
C ILE A 97 19.78 -0.03 11.40
N THR A 98 20.65 -0.29 12.37
CA THR A 98 21.88 0.47 12.61
C THR A 98 23.12 -0.40 12.41
N ALA A 99 24.19 0.21 11.92
CA ALA A 99 25.55 -0.31 11.87
C ALA A 99 26.52 0.87 12.10
N GLU A 100 27.83 0.59 12.16
CA GLU A 100 28.88 1.58 12.47
C GLU A 100 28.73 2.93 11.74
N ASP A 101 28.47 2.89 10.43
CA ASP A 101 28.37 4.09 9.55
C ASP A 101 27.04 4.13 8.78
N PHE A 102 26.03 3.43 9.27
CA PHE A 102 24.78 3.25 8.53
C PHE A 102 23.60 3.22 9.48
N ARG A 103 22.57 3.96 9.13
CA ARG A 103 21.27 3.92 9.78
C ARG A 103 20.21 3.99 8.72
N TYR A 104 19.28 3.05 8.75
CA TYR A 104 18.15 3.03 7.84
C TYR A 104 16.88 2.69 8.60
N GLU A 105 15.80 3.37 8.27
CA GLU A 105 14.49 3.16 8.88
C GLU A 105 13.61 2.48 7.83
N VAL A 106 13.26 1.22 8.07
CA VAL A 106 12.30 0.46 7.26
C VAL A 106 10.91 0.82 7.76
N GLU A 107 10.08 1.40 6.90
CA GLU A 107 8.70 1.72 7.25
C GLU A 107 7.89 0.43 7.41
N LEU A 108 7.13 0.33 8.51
CA LEU A 108 6.24 -0.78 8.80
C LEU A 108 4.80 -0.27 8.78
N CYS A 109 4.00 -0.78 7.86
CA CYS A 109 2.61 -0.40 7.70
C CYS A 109 1.73 -1.64 7.82
N ALA A 110 0.65 -1.55 8.58
CA ALA A 110 -0.40 -2.55 8.58
C ALA A 110 -1.73 -1.84 8.34
N LYS A 111 -2.45 -2.22 7.29
CA LYS A 111 -3.69 -1.57 6.89
C LYS A 111 -4.87 -2.47 7.19
N ALA A 112 -5.85 -1.90 7.87
CA ALA A 112 -7.14 -2.53 8.04
C ALA A 112 -7.81 -2.73 6.66
N PRO A 113 -8.60 -3.80 6.49
CA PRO A 113 -9.43 -3.95 5.31
C PRO A 113 -10.30 -2.70 5.14
N CYS A 114 -10.20 -2.06 3.98
CA CYS A 114 -10.89 -0.81 3.69
C CYS A 114 -11.43 -0.79 2.26
N ALA A 115 -12.36 0.12 2.00
CA ALA A 115 -12.82 0.41 0.65
C ALA A 115 -11.93 1.51 0.06
N ALA A 116 -11.56 1.38 -1.22
CA ALA A 116 -10.74 2.37 -1.91
C ALA A 116 -11.35 2.64 -3.29
N ILE A 117 -12.14 3.71 -3.42
CA ILE A 117 -12.83 4.04 -4.67
C ILE A 117 -11.97 4.96 -5.54
N THR A 118 -11.70 4.54 -6.76
CA THR A 118 -11.03 5.31 -7.81
C THR A 118 -12.03 5.68 -8.92
N PHE A 119 -11.93 6.92 -9.43
CA PHE A 119 -12.78 7.45 -10.50
C PHE A 119 -12.16 8.69 -11.15
N ASP A 120 -12.66 9.05 -12.33
CA ASP A 120 -12.25 10.27 -13.02
C ASP A 120 -12.73 11.52 -12.27
N THR A 121 -11.77 12.31 -11.79
CA THR A 121 -12.04 13.55 -11.01
C THR A 121 -12.53 14.71 -11.88
N VAL A 122 -12.29 14.64 -13.19
CA VAL A 122 -12.69 15.66 -14.17
C VAL A 122 -13.52 15.00 -15.26
N VAL A 123 -14.70 15.55 -15.51
CA VAL A 123 -15.60 15.10 -16.58
C VAL A 123 -15.87 16.26 -17.50
N ASP A 124 -15.36 16.16 -18.73
CA ASP A 124 -15.57 17.18 -19.75
C ASP A 124 -16.79 16.84 -20.62
N PHE A 125 -17.77 17.75 -20.61
CA PHE A 125 -18.95 17.69 -21.48
C PHE A 125 -18.68 18.30 -22.86
N GLY A 126 -17.57 19.03 -23.02
CA GLY A 126 -17.22 19.76 -24.24
C GLY A 126 -18.15 20.94 -24.51
N ALA A 127 -18.28 21.32 -25.78
CA ALA A 127 -19.21 22.35 -26.20
C ALA A 127 -20.66 21.84 -26.07
N ILE A 128 -21.42 22.41 -25.14
CA ILE A 128 -22.81 22.05 -24.87
C ILE A 128 -23.78 23.09 -25.44
N VAL A 129 -24.87 22.60 -26.03
CA VAL A 129 -25.97 23.44 -26.52
C VAL A 129 -26.97 23.64 -25.38
N THR A 130 -27.36 24.89 -25.14
CA THR A 130 -28.38 25.26 -24.14
C THR A 130 -29.74 24.64 -24.46
N ARG A 131 -30.53 24.34 -23.43
CA ARG A 131 -31.85 23.68 -23.45
C ARG A 131 -31.83 22.22 -23.93
N ARG A 132 -30.68 21.55 -23.83
CA ARG A 132 -30.55 20.11 -24.09
C ARG A 132 -29.92 19.40 -22.89
N ILE A 133 -30.24 18.12 -22.77
CA ILE A 133 -29.64 17.24 -21.76
C ILE A 133 -28.40 16.62 -22.38
N HIS A 134 -27.25 16.81 -21.73
CA HIS A 134 -25.98 16.21 -22.11
C HIS A 134 -25.61 15.12 -21.12
N GLN A 135 -25.08 14.00 -21.61
CA GLN A 135 -24.82 12.82 -20.78
C GLN A 135 -23.35 12.40 -20.88
N ARG A 136 -22.75 12.13 -19.73
CA ARG A 136 -21.43 11.52 -19.59
C ARG A 136 -21.48 10.39 -18.58
N GLU A 137 -20.51 9.50 -18.63
CA GLU A 137 -20.41 8.36 -17.73
C GLU A 137 -19.12 8.49 -16.92
N VAL A 138 -19.23 8.29 -15.61
CA VAL A 138 -18.11 8.16 -14.70
C VAL A 138 -18.06 6.73 -14.19
N ILE A 139 -16.88 6.14 -14.22
CA ILE A 139 -16.66 4.79 -13.75
C ILE A 139 -16.05 4.87 -12.35
N LEU A 140 -16.78 4.38 -11.36
CA LEU A 140 -16.29 4.15 -10.00
C LEU A 140 -15.75 2.72 -9.95
N ARG A 141 -14.53 2.54 -9.49
CA ARG A 141 -13.92 1.23 -9.25
C ARG A 141 -13.48 1.13 -7.79
N ASN A 142 -13.80 0.02 -7.13
CA ASN A 142 -13.27 -0.29 -5.81
C ASN A 142 -12.02 -1.15 -5.93
N GLU A 143 -10.89 -0.61 -5.48
CA GLU A 143 -9.60 -1.28 -5.37
C GLU A 143 -9.36 -1.79 -3.93
N GLY A 144 -10.26 -1.47 -3.00
CA GLY A 144 -10.20 -1.91 -1.62
C GLY A 144 -10.85 -3.28 -1.39
N SER A 145 -10.42 -3.95 -0.34
CA SER A 145 -10.90 -5.28 0.07
C SER A 145 -12.29 -5.29 0.73
N ARG A 146 -12.84 -4.12 1.07
CA ARG A 146 -14.19 -3.99 1.61
C ARG A 146 -15.14 -3.30 0.64
N ALA A 147 -16.42 -3.69 0.70
CA ALA A 147 -17.48 -3.01 -0.02
C ALA A 147 -17.61 -1.54 0.42
N ALA A 148 -17.99 -0.69 -0.53
CA ALA A 148 -18.17 0.74 -0.33
C ALA A 148 -19.62 1.16 -0.57
N THR A 149 -20.02 2.26 0.05
CA THR A 149 -21.23 3.02 -0.30
C THR A 149 -20.80 4.38 -0.84
N PHE A 150 -21.37 4.80 -1.95
CA PHE A 150 -21.15 6.14 -2.50
C PHE A 150 -22.45 6.94 -2.52
N ASP A 151 -22.32 8.26 -2.40
CA ASP A 151 -23.40 9.24 -2.49
C ASP A 151 -22.88 10.50 -3.18
N PHE A 152 -23.50 10.90 -4.29
CA PHE A 152 -23.10 12.06 -5.07
C PHE A 152 -23.81 13.31 -4.56
N ILE A 153 -23.04 14.22 -3.99
CA ILE A 153 -23.53 15.53 -3.55
C ILE A 153 -23.31 16.52 -4.70
N SER A 154 -24.39 16.86 -5.39
CA SER A 154 -24.35 17.82 -6.51
C SER A 154 -24.59 19.25 -6.00
N PRO A 155 -23.68 20.21 -6.22
CA PRO A 155 -23.84 21.58 -5.75
C PRO A 155 -24.90 22.36 -6.56
N SER A 156 -25.29 21.88 -7.74
CA SER A 156 -26.28 22.51 -8.60
C SER A 156 -27.36 21.52 -9.06
N ARG A 157 -28.56 22.02 -9.37
CA ARG A 157 -29.65 21.23 -9.96
C ARG A 157 -29.43 20.89 -11.45
N ALA A 158 -28.45 21.54 -12.08
CA ALA A 158 -28.13 21.36 -13.48
C ALA A 158 -27.45 20.00 -13.74
N LEU A 159 -26.68 19.49 -12.77
CA LEU A 159 -26.01 18.19 -12.85
C LEU A 159 -26.78 17.15 -12.05
N LYS A 160 -27.20 16.06 -12.70
CA LYS A 160 -27.93 14.94 -12.10
C LYS A 160 -27.17 13.64 -12.29
N PRO A 161 -26.61 13.07 -11.22
CA PRO A 161 -26.02 11.73 -11.25
C PRO A 161 -27.12 10.65 -11.19
N ASN A 162 -26.97 9.60 -12.00
CA ASN A 162 -27.85 8.45 -12.03
C ASN A 162 -27.05 7.14 -12.13
N PRO A 163 -27.05 6.28 -11.11
CA PRO A 163 -27.70 6.49 -9.81
C PRO A 163 -26.97 7.54 -8.95
N PRO A 164 -27.69 8.32 -8.09
CA PRO A 164 -27.08 9.32 -7.22
C PRO A 164 -26.35 8.68 -6.02
N SER A 165 -26.70 7.46 -5.65
CA SER A 165 -26.05 6.70 -4.59
C SER A 165 -26.11 5.21 -4.87
N GLY A 166 -25.25 4.44 -4.21
CA GLY A 166 -25.20 3.00 -4.43
C GLY A 166 -24.14 2.29 -3.60
N LYS A 167 -24.07 0.99 -3.83
CA LYS A 167 -23.05 0.10 -3.24
C LYS A 167 -22.11 -0.39 -4.32
N ILE A 168 -20.85 -0.57 -3.95
CA ILE A 168 -19.79 -1.15 -4.78
C ILE A 168 -19.18 -2.29 -3.98
N GLY A 169 -19.08 -3.46 -4.59
CA GLY A 169 -18.47 -4.63 -3.98
C GLY A 169 -16.95 -4.44 -3.77
N PRO A 170 -16.30 -5.33 -3.00
CA PRO A 170 -14.84 -5.30 -2.83
C PRO A 170 -14.11 -5.60 -4.15
N ALA A 171 -12.83 -5.25 -4.22
CA ALA A 171 -11.98 -5.52 -5.38
C ALA A 171 -12.03 -7.00 -5.79
N GLY A 172 -12.19 -7.24 -7.10
CA GLY A 172 -12.25 -8.60 -7.66
C GLY A 172 -13.62 -9.29 -7.54
N SER A 173 -14.60 -8.65 -6.89
CA SER A 173 -16.00 -9.09 -6.96
C SER A 173 -16.65 -8.67 -8.29
N SER A 174 -17.74 -9.33 -8.69
CA SER A 174 -18.51 -8.95 -9.89
C SER A 174 -19.18 -7.56 -9.80
N GLU A 175 -19.15 -6.94 -8.62
CA GLU A 175 -19.75 -5.63 -8.34
C GLU A 175 -18.69 -4.59 -7.95
N ASP A 176 -17.41 -4.84 -8.22
CA ASP A 176 -16.29 -3.94 -7.91
C ASP A 176 -16.27 -2.66 -8.76
N VAL A 177 -17.03 -2.63 -9.86
CA VAL A 177 -17.17 -1.48 -10.76
C VAL A 177 -18.62 -1.01 -10.83
N LYS A 178 -18.82 0.30 -10.67
CA LYS A 178 -20.11 0.95 -10.87
C LYS A 178 -20.02 2.09 -11.87
N ARG A 179 -20.95 2.09 -12.82
CA ARG A 179 -21.10 3.13 -13.83
C ARG A 179 -22.16 4.13 -13.38
N VAL A 180 -21.80 5.41 -13.35
CA VAL A 180 -22.69 6.50 -12.96
C VAL A 180 -22.83 7.47 -14.11
N LYS A 181 -24.06 7.66 -14.55
CA LYS A 181 -24.39 8.57 -15.63
C LYS A 181 -24.60 9.98 -15.06
N LEU A 182 -23.83 10.94 -15.55
CA LEU A 182 -23.98 12.35 -15.24
C LEU A 182 -24.78 13.04 -16.34
N GLU A 183 -25.93 13.59 -15.97
CA GLU A 183 -26.80 14.35 -16.88
C GLU A 183 -26.70 15.85 -16.57
N LEU A 184 -26.23 16.64 -17.53
CA LEU A 184 -26.12 18.09 -17.42
C LEU A 184 -27.25 18.76 -18.21
N THR A 185 -28.03 19.61 -17.54
CA THR A 185 -29.11 20.42 -18.11
C THR A 185 -28.76 21.89 -17.91
N GLN A 186 -28.54 22.63 -19.01
CA GLN A 186 -28.21 24.07 -19.00
C GLN A 186 -29.17 24.85 -19.89
#